data_AF-A0A6P0WST6-F1
#
_entry.id   AF-A0A6P0WST6-F1
#
_cell.length_a   1.000
_cell.length_b   1.000
_cell.length_c   1.000
_cell.angle_alpha   90.00
_cell.angle_beta   90.00
_cell.angle_gamma   90.00
#
_symmetry.space_group_name_H-M   'P 1'
#
loop_
_entity.id
_entity.type
_entity.pdbx_description
1 polymer ?
#
loop_
_entity_poly.entity_id
_entity_poly.type
_entity_poly.pdbx_seq_one_letter_code
_entity_poly.pdbx_strand_id
1 'polypeptide(L)'
;MSKFFRSIAIVGSILFVVYFFTFVLLPLWFRRLSSDLLITTLKILRIPLLLLILFIGLKVSLLNLDLLGAEPWIQIALTALIIITVTYVTSQLLTQVIIYYLKIYAEKSEALWDDVLIPILEGVLPALTYIVGGSFLLQSLGINIAGLWVALGGATFIIGFAFKDALANLLSGLVLLIDTPFQFGDIIALSDGKKLAIVKKIGLRVTHLYIVNEHNDMYLPNAAFEKQAIVNLTRPTPHYYDYLEIPTLSTAEASQAAQIMENIVLAHPDITGNIDKKLELLEQFYGCSTSEFMDEQKKIAARNKLIAEQQLNNKLQEIENAFEALSDKISDFEDQGLDKNEIMIITNDYLKICQIIGLVENIAHNSKRKKKSFLEEDNQAGSEEESLIGLVRNWYLAWLTDPCLIKEDHKLLPEEWELKIELLKRKVNQLWKKLNNLSVDETRLDDSFKNIITWIQERFKRSQTDWQEPKIWVQEIKTVPPISDPQKIFIVKFFVDDIKLEHCERGYRVKNELYCEIMWHLRNNYLSR
;
A
#
# COMPACT_ATOMS: atom_id res chain seq x y z
N MET A 1 27.62 63.85 1.07
CA MET A 1 26.36 64.30 0.42
C MET A 1 26.01 63.56 -0.88
N SER A 2 26.88 63.45 -1.89
CA SER A 2 26.53 62.79 -3.18
C SER A 2 25.99 61.35 -3.05
N LYS A 3 26.56 60.51 -2.16
CA LYS A 3 26.10 59.13 -1.92
C LYS A 3 24.69 59.03 -1.33
N PHE A 4 24.28 60.02 -0.53
CA PHE A 4 22.96 60.06 0.11
C PHE A 4 21.83 60.38 -0.87
N PHE A 5 22.02 61.39 -1.71
CA PHE A 5 21.04 61.72 -2.75
C PHE A 5 20.87 60.56 -3.74
N ARG A 6 21.96 59.84 -4.04
CA ARG A 6 21.91 58.63 -4.86
C ARG A 6 21.13 57.50 -4.18
N SER A 7 21.30 57.28 -2.88
CA SER A 7 20.56 56.23 -2.16
C SER A 7 19.07 56.54 -2.04
N ILE A 8 18.69 57.80 -1.77
CA ILE A 8 17.28 58.22 -1.75
C ILE A 8 16.63 58.04 -3.12
N ALA A 9 17.32 58.43 -4.20
CA ALA A 9 16.80 58.26 -5.55
C ALA A 9 16.56 56.78 -5.88
N ILE A 10 17.51 55.89 -5.52
CA ILE A 10 17.37 54.44 -5.71
C ILE A 10 16.20 53.89 -4.90
N VAL A 11 16.08 54.26 -3.62
CA VAL A 11 14.99 53.81 -2.74
C VAL A 11 13.64 54.30 -3.25
N GLY A 12 13.55 55.56 -3.69
CA GLY A 12 12.34 56.13 -4.29
C GLY A 12 11.94 55.40 -5.57
N SER A 13 12.89 55.06 -6.43
CA SER A 13 12.63 54.24 -7.62
C SER A 13 12.16 52.83 -7.26
N ILE A 14 12.77 52.17 -6.28
CA ILE A 14 12.35 50.84 -5.82
C ILE A 14 10.93 50.90 -5.21
N LEU A 15 10.63 51.89 -4.38
CA LEU A 15 9.30 52.10 -3.81
C LEU A 15 8.26 52.31 -4.91
N PHE A 16 8.56 53.14 -5.91
CA PHE A 16 7.66 53.38 -7.03
C PHE A 16 7.40 52.10 -7.84
N VAL A 17 8.45 51.35 -8.19
CA VAL A 17 8.34 50.09 -8.93
C VAL A 17 7.51 49.07 -8.13
N VAL A 18 7.79 48.91 -6.85
CA VAL A 18 7.09 47.95 -6.00
C VAL A 18 5.65 48.38 -5.74
N TYR A 19 5.38 49.66 -5.54
CA TYR A 19 4.02 50.21 -5.46
C TYR A 19 3.26 49.94 -6.75
N PHE A 20 3.83 50.29 -7.91
CA PHE A 20 3.21 50.05 -9.21
C PHE A 20 2.94 48.57 -9.45
N PHE A 21 3.90 47.71 -9.10
CA PHE A 21 3.76 46.27 -9.28
C PHE A 21 2.68 45.67 -8.37
N THR A 22 2.63 46.07 -7.09
CA THR A 22 1.70 45.51 -6.09
C THR A 22 0.29 46.11 -6.18
N PHE A 23 0.14 47.38 -6.54
CA PHE A 23 -1.15 48.07 -6.64
C PHE A 23 -1.77 48.05 -8.04
N VAL A 24 -0.97 47.91 -9.11
CA VAL A 24 -1.47 47.96 -10.50
C VAL A 24 -1.29 46.63 -11.22
N LEU A 25 -0.08 46.11 -11.35
CA LEU A 25 0.20 44.94 -12.20
C LEU A 25 -0.32 43.61 -11.63
N LEU A 26 0.03 43.28 -10.38
CA LEU A 26 -0.38 42.03 -9.74
C LEU A 26 -1.92 41.89 -9.61
N PRO A 27 -2.69 42.93 -9.23
CA PRO A 27 -4.15 42.83 -9.19
C PRO A 27 -4.79 42.61 -10.56
N LEU A 28 -4.22 43.18 -11.63
CA LEU A 28 -4.68 42.95 -13.00
C LEU A 28 -4.41 41.50 -13.45
N TRP A 29 -3.26 40.94 -13.05
CA TRP A 29 -2.90 39.57 -13.38
C TRP A 29 -3.69 38.54 -12.55
N PHE A 30 -3.80 38.73 -11.24
CA PHE A 30 -4.53 37.81 -10.37
C PHE A 30 -6.05 37.80 -10.59
N ARG A 31 -6.63 38.91 -11.08
CA ARG A 31 -8.04 38.90 -11.54
C ARG A 31 -8.31 37.91 -12.67
N ARG A 32 -7.29 37.50 -13.44
CA ARG A 32 -7.42 36.47 -14.48
C ARG A 32 -7.40 35.04 -13.92
N LEU A 33 -6.87 34.83 -12.71
CA LEU A 33 -6.70 33.50 -12.12
C LEU A 33 -7.88 33.03 -11.24
N SER A 34 -8.95 33.82 -11.08
CA SER A 34 -10.18 33.45 -10.33
C SER A 34 -9.97 32.91 -8.90
N SER A 35 -8.79 33.08 -8.31
CA SER A 35 -8.47 32.57 -6.98
C SER A 35 -8.54 33.70 -5.94
N ASP A 36 -9.55 33.69 -5.08
CA ASP A 36 -9.74 34.69 -4.02
C ASP A 36 -8.55 34.77 -3.05
N LEU A 37 -7.82 33.67 -2.87
CA LEU A 37 -6.63 33.55 -2.02
C LEU A 37 -5.47 34.47 -2.44
N LEU A 38 -5.16 34.52 -3.74
CA LEU A 38 -4.07 35.35 -4.27
C LEU A 38 -4.40 36.84 -4.15
N ILE A 39 -5.69 37.19 -4.13
CA ILE A 39 -6.14 38.56 -3.94
C ILE A 39 -6.06 38.94 -2.45
N THR A 40 -6.47 38.05 -1.55
CA THR A 40 -6.43 38.27 -0.09
C THR A 40 -5.00 38.37 0.43
N THR A 41 -4.13 37.41 0.08
CA THR A 41 -2.68 37.44 0.39
C THR A 41 -2.03 38.75 -0.03
N LEU A 42 -2.31 39.19 -1.26
CA LEU A 42 -1.74 40.39 -1.82
C LEU A 42 -2.25 41.66 -1.12
N LYS A 43 -3.52 41.73 -0.73
CA LYS A 43 -4.04 42.86 0.06
C LYS A 43 -3.31 43.02 1.39
N ILE A 44 -3.06 41.91 2.08
CA ILE A 44 -2.38 41.87 3.38
C ILE A 44 -0.92 42.33 3.24
N LEU A 45 -0.24 41.91 2.16
CA LEU A 45 1.19 42.18 1.98
C LEU A 45 1.51 43.59 1.44
N ARG A 46 0.56 44.26 0.76
CA ARG A 46 0.78 45.54 0.05
C ARG A 46 1.39 46.64 0.91
N ILE A 47 0.74 46.99 2.02
CA ILE A 47 1.13 48.14 2.85
C ILE A 47 2.42 47.82 3.64
N PRO A 48 2.53 46.67 4.32
CA PRO A 48 3.74 46.36 5.08
C PRO A 48 4.99 46.20 4.22
N LEU A 49 4.87 45.67 3.00
CA LEU A 49 6.01 45.51 2.10
C LEU A 49 6.56 46.87 1.65
N LEU A 50 5.70 47.86 1.42
CA LEU A 50 6.14 49.24 1.18
C LEU A 50 6.79 49.86 2.42
N LEU A 51 6.24 49.63 3.61
CA LEU A 51 6.83 50.09 4.87
C LEU A 51 8.22 49.46 5.11
N LEU A 52 8.41 48.18 4.81
CA LEU A 52 9.72 47.52 4.90
C LEU A 52 10.74 48.17 3.96
N ILE A 53 10.40 48.37 2.70
CA ILE A 53 11.29 49.01 1.72
C ILE A 53 11.61 50.43 2.15
N LEU A 54 10.61 51.17 2.67
CA LEU A 54 10.79 52.52 3.17
C LEU A 54 11.76 52.53 4.36
N PHE A 55 11.54 51.71 5.39
CA PHE A 55 12.39 51.70 6.59
C PHE A 55 13.80 51.19 6.31
N ILE A 56 13.95 50.14 5.49
CA ILE A 56 15.25 49.63 5.06
C ILE A 56 15.97 50.70 4.23
N GLY A 57 15.30 51.30 3.26
CA GLY A 57 15.86 52.33 2.40
C GLY A 57 16.26 53.60 3.14
N LEU A 58 15.46 53.99 4.15
CA LEU A 58 15.76 55.10 5.04
C LEU A 58 16.97 54.77 5.93
N LYS A 59 17.03 53.57 6.51
CA LYS A 59 18.20 53.10 7.29
C LYS A 59 19.48 53.12 6.45
N VAL A 60 19.46 52.56 5.23
CA VAL A 60 20.60 52.56 4.30
C VAL A 60 21.00 53.97 3.89
N SER A 61 20.03 54.85 3.65
CA SER A 61 20.32 56.24 3.29
C SER A 61 20.96 57.02 4.44
N LEU A 62 20.47 56.84 5.67
CA LEU A 62 21.08 57.47 6.85
C LEU A 62 22.47 56.90 7.17
N LEU A 63 22.76 55.62 6.86
CA LEU A 63 24.11 55.04 6.98
C LEU A 63 25.09 55.76 6.04
N ASN A 64 24.66 56.08 4.82
CA ASN A 64 25.51 56.79 3.83
C ASN A 64 25.81 58.26 4.20
N LEU A 65 25.15 58.82 5.21
CA LEU A 65 25.40 60.17 5.73
C LEU A 65 26.26 60.21 6.99
N ASP A 66 26.71 59.07 7.53
CA ASP A 66 27.37 58.95 8.84
C ASP A 66 26.55 59.47 10.05
N LEU A 67 25.32 59.97 9.82
CA LEU A 67 24.39 60.43 10.86
C LEU A 67 24.05 59.34 11.89
N LEU A 68 24.07 58.08 11.46
CA LEU A 68 23.78 56.95 12.34
C LEU A 68 24.94 56.62 13.28
N GLY A 69 26.16 57.11 13.03
CA GLY A 69 27.27 57.05 13.98
C GLY A 69 27.19 58.12 15.07
N ALA A 70 26.49 59.23 14.80
CA ALA A 70 26.30 60.34 15.73
C ALA A 70 25.17 60.09 16.74
N GLU A 71 24.08 59.44 16.31
CA GLU A 71 22.87 59.26 17.14
C GLU A 71 22.36 57.80 17.09
N PRO A 72 22.80 56.93 18.01
CA PRO A 72 22.53 55.48 17.96
C PRO A 72 21.05 55.12 18.15
N TRP A 73 20.25 55.98 18.79
CA TRP A 73 18.82 55.74 19.01
C TRP A 73 18.01 55.67 17.71
N ILE A 74 18.43 56.39 16.65
CA ILE A 74 17.77 56.35 15.33
C ILE A 74 17.94 54.97 14.68
N GLN A 75 19.12 54.36 14.80
CA GLN A 75 19.38 53.01 14.29
C GLN A 75 18.48 51.98 14.97
N ILE A 76 18.38 52.07 16.30
CA ILE A 76 17.57 51.19 17.14
C ILE A 76 16.09 51.34 16.75
N ALA A 77 15.58 52.57 16.66
CA ALA A 77 14.19 52.85 16.29
C ALA A 77 13.83 52.29 14.90
N LEU A 78 14.69 52.47 13.89
CA LEU A 78 14.44 51.93 12.55
C LEU A 78 14.48 50.41 12.52
N THR A 79 15.40 49.80 13.27
CA THR A 79 15.49 48.34 13.36
C THR A 79 14.27 47.76 14.07
N ALA A 80 13.80 48.40 15.13
CA ALA A 80 12.56 48.05 15.83
C ALA A 80 11.34 48.13 14.90
N LEU A 81 11.20 49.21 14.12
CA LEU A 81 10.10 49.37 13.15
C LEU A 81 10.10 48.27 12.07
N ILE A 82 11.27 47.88 11.57
CA ILE A 82 11.41 46.76 10.64
C ILE A 82 10.94 45.46 11.30
N ILE A 83 11.41 45.14 12.51
CA ILE A 83 11.05 43.91 13.24
C ILE A 83 9.54 43.85 13.51
N ILE A 84 8.95 44.96 13.95
CA ILE A 84 7.49 45.06 14.19
C ILE A 84 6.74 44.81 12.88
N THR A 85 7.17 45.43 11.78
CA THR A 85 6.53 45.27 10.47
C THR A 85 6.63 43.82 9.98
N VAL A 86 7.80 43.19 10.08
CA VAL A 86 7.98 41.76 9.70
C VAL A 86 7.10 40.87 10.58
N THR A 87 7.12 41.06 11.90
CA THR A 87 6.34 40.26 12.85
C THR A 87 4.85 40.34 12.55
N TYR A 88 4.34 41.55 12.30
CA TYR A 88 2.94 41.77 11.90
C TYR A 88 2.61 41.05 10.59
N VAL A 89 3.46 41.17 9.56
CA VAL A 89 3.26 40.50 8.27
C VAL A 89 3.22 38.99 8.43
N THR A 90 4.20 38.41 9.13
CA THR A 90 4.27 36.97 9.36
C THR A 90 3.05 36.48 10.11
N SER A 91 2.60 37.20 11.15
CA SER A 91 1.39 36.84 11.88
C SER A 91 0.14 36.89 10.99
N GLN A 92 -0.01 37.92 10.15
CA GLN A 92 -1.16 38.04 9.25
C GLN A 92 -1.15 37.00 8.13
N LEU A 93 0.03 36.63 7.62
CA LEU A 93 0.15 35.54 6.66
C LEU A 93 -0.26 34.19 7.29
N LEU A 94 0.18 33.92 8.51
CA LEU A 94 -0.19 32.68 9.21
C LEU A 94 -1.71 32.59 9.43
N THR A 95 -2.35 33.67 9.90
CA THR A 95 -3.79 33.66 10.24
C THR A 95 -4.70 33.79 9.03
N GLN A 96 -4.45 34.76 8.16
CA GLN A 96 -5.40 35.08 7.07
C GLN A 96 -5.16 34.27 5.80
N VAL A 97 -4.01 33.60 5.69
CA VAL A 97 -3.66 32.81 4.49
C VAL A 97 -3.61 31.33 4.83
N ILE A 98 -2.69 30.94 5.72
CA ILE A 98 -2.41 29.53 5.99
C ILE A 98 -3.61 28.87 6.71
N ILE A 99 -4.08 29.48 7.79
CA ILE A 99 -5.23 28.98 8.55
C ILE A 99 -6.53 29.04 7.72
N TYR A 100 -6.77 30.15 7.00
CA TYR A 100 -7.94 30.25 6.11
C TYR A 100 -7.96 29.15 5.05
N TYR A 101 -6.80 28.81 4.49
CA TYR A 101 -6.67 27.71 3.54
C TYR A 101 -6.89 26.33 4.20
N LEU A 102 -6.34 26.13 5.39
CA LEU A 102 -6.56 24.92 6.18
C LEU A 102 -8.06 24.70 6.45
N LYS A 103 -8.83 25.74 6.75
CA LYS A 103 -10.30 25.67 6.91
C LYS A 103 -11.01 25.20 5.64
N ILE A 104 -10.73 25.84 4.50
CA ILE A 104 -11.32 25.45 3.20
C ILE A 104 -10.98 24.01 2.83
N TYR A 105 -9.76 23.56 3.15
CA TYR A 105 -9.33 22.19 2.87
C TYR A 105 -9.99 21.18 3.82
N ALA A 106 -10.12 21.54 5.10
CA ALA A 106 -10.76 20.72 6.11
C ALA A 106 -12.26 20.52 5.83
N GLU A 107 -12.99 21.56 5.41
CA GLU A 107 -14.42 21.47 5.03
C GLU A 107 -14.71 20.45 3.91
N LYS A 108 -13.70 20.10 3.10
CA LYS A 108 -13.83 19.12 2.00
C LYS A 108 -13.51 17.69 2.41
N SER A 109 -12.99 17.47 3.62
CA SER A 109 -12.66 16.15 4.15
C SER A 109 -13.59 15.85 5.33
N GLU A 110 -14.25 14.69 5.35
CA GLU A 110 -15.13 14.23 6.46
C GLU A 110 -14.40 13.99 7.80
N ALA A 111 -13.19 14.51 7.96
CA ALA A 111 -12.33 14.21 9.09
C ALA A 111 -12.38 15.34 10.14
N LEU A 112 -12.38 14.95 11.42
CA LEU A 112 -12.49 15.76 12.65
C LEU A 112 -11.38 16.83 12.87
N TRP A 113 -10.67 17.25 11.82
CA TRP A 113 -9.58 18.22 11.88
C TRP A 113 -10.06 19.65 12.11
N ASP A 114 -11.25 19.99 11.62
CA ASP A 114 -11.79 21.36 11.63
C ASP A 114 -12.07 21.84 13.06
N ASP A 115 -12.71 21.00 13.88
CA ASP A 115 -13.20 21.41 15.20
C ASP A 115 -12.12 21.52 16.28
N VAL A 116 -10.96 20.86 16.09
CA VAL A 116 -9.92 20.77 17.13
C VAL A 116 -8.59 21.36 16.67
N LEU A 117 -8.10 21.00 15.48
CA LEU A 117 -6.73 21.38 15.08
C LEU A 117 -6.65 22.86 14.68
N ILE A 118 -7.68 23.35 14.01
CA ILE A 118 -7.70 24.72 13.48
C ILE A 118 -7.76 25.78 14.58
N PRO A 119 -8.65 25.67 15.61
CA PRO A 119 -8.64 26.61 16.73
C PRO A 119 -7.31 26.63 17.49
N ILE A 120 -6.64 25.47 17.61
CA ILE A 120 -5.31 25.39 18.23
C ILE A 120 -4.28 26.16 17.40
N LEU A 121 -4.23 25.95 16.09
CA LEU A 121 -3.29 26.66 15.21
C LEU A 121 -3.55 28.17 15.18
N GLU A 122 -4.82 28.58 15.22
CA GLU A 122 -5.25 29.99 15.30
C GLU A 122 -4.74 30.71 16.55
N GLY A 123 -4.68 30.02 17.68
CA GLY A 123 -4.10 30.57 18.91
C GLY A 123 -2.58 30.49 18.95
N VAL A 124 -2.01 29.33 18.62
CA VAL A 124 -0.60 29.02 18.87
C VAL A 124 0.34 29.70 17.87
N LEU A 125 0.04 29.68 16.56
CA LEU A 125 0.94 30.24 15.55
C LEU A 125 1.18 31.76 15.72
N PRO A 126 0.14 32.59 15.96
CA PRO A 126 0.36 34.01 16.20
C PRO A 126 1.09 34.25 17.50
N ALA A 127 0.74 33.55 18.58
CA ALA A 127 1.40 33.68 19.87
C ALA A 127 2.91 33.40 19.76
N LEU A 128 3.30 32.31 19.09
CA LEU A 128 4.71 31.98 18.83
C LEU A 128 5.38 33.07 17.98
N THR A 129 4.71 33.57 16.95
CA THR A 129 5.24 34.64 16.10
C THR A 129 5.50 35.91 16.89
N TYR A 130 4.60 36.30 17.79
CA TYR A 130 4.78 37.47 18.64
C TYR A 130 5.86 37.27 19.70
N ILE A 131 5.99 36.07 20.28
CA ILE A 131 7.09 35.75 21.21
C ILE A 131 8.45 35.88 20.51
N VAL A 132 8.58 35.29 19.32
CA VAL A 132 9.82 35.34 18.52
C VAL A 132 10.10 36.77 18.06
N GLY A 133 9.11 37.46 17.48
CA GLY A 133 9.25 38.85 17.04
C GLY A 133 9.56 39.82 18.19
N GLY A 134 8.91 39.62 19.34
CA GLY A 134 9.18 40.36 20.58
C GLY A 134 10.60 40.12 21.10
N SER A 135 11.11 38.88 21.00
CA SER A 135 12.50 38.59 21.38
C SER A 135 13.51 39.35 20.51
N PHE A 136 13.31 39.40 19.18
CA PHE A 136 14.15 40.19 18.29
C PHE A 136 14.02 41.69 18.55
N LEU A 137 12.83 42.15 18.91
CA LEU A 137 12.60 43.55 19.27
C LEU A 137 13.40 43.93 20.52
N LEU A 138 13.35 43.11 21.58
CA LEU A 138 14.16 43.31 22.80
C LEU A 138 15.66 43.29 22.51
N GLN A 139 16.10 42.41 21.60
CA GLN A 139 17.50 42.37 21.14
C GLN A 139 17.93 43.68 20.51
N SER A 140 17.07 44.26 19.67
CA SER A 140 17.33 45.53 18.99
C SER A 140 17.50 46.69 19.97
N LEU A 141 16.87 46.61 21.15
CA LEU A 141 17.00 47.57 22.25
C LEU A 141 18.26 47.35 23.11
N GLY A 142 19.10 46.37 22.78
CA GLY A 142 20.32 46.05 23.52
C GLY A 142 20.11 45.15 24.73
N ILE A 143 18.93 44.56 24.90
CA ILE A 143 18.64 43.62 25.99
C ILE A 143 19.23 42.25 25.63
N ASN A 144 19.96 41.63 26.57
CA ASN A 144 20.49 40.30 26.38
C ASN A 144 19.36 39.25 26.45
N ILE A 145 19.00 38.69 25.30
CA ILE A 145 17.95 37.68 25.16
C ILE A 145 18.46 36.23 25.31
N ALA A 146 19.74 36.00 25.62
CA ALA A 146 20.28 34.65 25.74
C ALA A 146 19.52 33.82 26.79
N GLY A 147 19.22 34.41 27.95
CA GLY A 147 18.43 33.75 29.00
C GLY A 147 17.00 33.42 28.54
N LEU A 148 16.38 34.28 27.72
CA LEU A 148 15.06 34.03 27.14
C LEU A 148 15.10 32.86 26.15
N TRP A 149 16.10 32.80 25.27
CA TRP A 149 16.27 31.69 24.34
C TRP A 149 16.55 30.36 25.04
N VAL A 150 17.34 30.36 26.11
CA VAL A 150 17.56 29.18 26.94
C VAL A 150 16.24 28.69 27.56
N ALA A 151 15.44 29.61 28.11
CA ALA A 151 14.13 29.27 28.67
C ALA A 151 13.16 28.75 27.62
N LEU A 152 13.07 29.40 26.46
CA LEU A 152 12.23 28.98 25.34
C LEU A 152 12.66 27.61 24.80
N GLY A 153 13.97 27.39 24.60
CA GLY A 153 14.49 26.09 24.16
C GLY A 153 14.18 24.97 25.14
N GLY A 154 14.32 25.22 26.45
CA GLY A 154 13.93 24.27 27.49
C GLY A 154 12.42 23.96 27.50
N ALA A 155 11.58 24.99 27.38
CA ALA A 155 10.13 24.82 27.29
C ALA A 155 9.73 24.02 26.03
N THR A 156 10.32 24.34 24.87
CA THR A 156 10.10 23.60 23.62
C THR A 156 10.53 22.14 23.76
N PHE A 157 11.65 21.85 24.43
CA PHE A 157 12.08 20.47 24.67
C PHE A 157 11.07 19.69 25.52
N ILE A 158 10.57 20.27 26.62
CA ILE A 158 9.57 19.61 27.48
C ILE A 158 8.26 19.35 26.72
N ILE A 159 7.79 20.34 25.96
CA ILE A 159 6.59 20.21 25.14
C ILE A 159 6.81 19.14 24.06
N GLY A 160 7.93 19.18 23.35
CA GLY A 160 8.28 18.18 22.33
C GLY A 160 8.36 16.78 22.91
N PHE A 161 8.91 16.63 24.12
CA PHE A 161 8.95 15.36 24.84
C PHE A 161 7.56 14.86 25.20
N ALA A 162 6.64 15.74 25.61
CA ALA A 162 5.25 15.40 25.87
C ALA A 162 4.50 14.93 24.60
N PHE A 163 4.84 15.49 23.43
CA PHE A 163 4.26 15.09 22.14
C PHE A 163 5.01 13.94 21.44
N LYS A 164 6.06 13.39 22.04
CA LYS A 164 6.91 12.36 21.43
C LYS A 164 6.10 11.18 20.88
N ASP A 165 5.17 10.64 21.68
CA ASP A 165 4.39 9.46 21.29
C ASP A 165 3.37 9.77 20.18
N ALA A 166 2.81 10.99 20.16
CA ALA A 166 1.90 11.41 19.09
C ALA A 166 2.63 11.51 17.75
N LEU A 167 3.82 12.13 17.75
CA LEU A 167 4.66 12.27 16.57
C LEU A 167 5.17 10.90 16.09
N ALA A 168 5.58 10.02 17.01
CA ALA A 168 6.00 8.66 16.69
C ALA A 168 4.89 7.92 15.94
N ASN A 169 3.66 7.89 16.47
CA ASN A 169 2.55 7.20 15.80
C ASN A 169 2.21 7.77 14.42
N LEU A 170 2.34 9.09 14.22
CA LEU A 170 2.10 9.72 12.92
C LEU A 170 3.18 9.29 11.91
N LEU A 171 4.45 9.36 12.31
CA LEU A 171 5.57 8.95 11.46
C LEU A 171 5.51 7.45 11.14
N SER A 172 5.23 6.59 12.13
CA SER A 172 5.04 5.16 11.90
C SER A 172 3.86 4.90 10.96
N GLY A 173 2.78 5.67 11.06
CA GLY A 173 1.66 5.61 10.11
C GLY A 173 2.07 5.93 8.68
N LEU A 174 2.90 6.96 8.48
CA LEU A 174 3.45 7.29 7.15
C LEU A 174 4.37 6.18 6.63
N VAL A 175 5.22 5.61 7.47
CA VAL A 175 6.10 4.49 7.10
C VAL A 175 5.28 3.27 6.68
N LEU A 176 4.23 2.91 7.44
CA LEU A 176 3.34 1.80 7.08
C LEU A 176 2.65 2.02 5.72
N LEU A 177 2.35 3.27 5.35
CA LEU A 177 1.77 3.62 4.05
C LEU A 177 2.78 3.56 2.91
N ILE A 178 4.07 3.83 3.17
CA ILE A 178 5.14 3.81 2.18
C ILE A 178 5.60 2.37 1.93
N ASP A 179 5.95 1.65 3.00
CA ASP A 179 6.52 0.30 2.90
C ASP A 179 5.43 -0.76 2.65
N THR A 180 4.18 -0.47 3.05
CA THR A 180 3.00 -1.35 2.89
C THR A 180 3.23 -2.83 3.28
N PRO A 181 3.76 -3.10 4.50
CA PRO A 181 4.01 -4.48 4.97
C PRO A 181 2.74 -5.34 5.00
N PHE A 182 1.58 -4.70 5.13
CA PHE A 182 0.25 -5.28 5.02
C PHE A 182 -0.71 -4.28 4.40
N GLN A 183 -1.82 -4.76 3.84
CA GLN A 183 -2.89 -3.96 3.25
C GLN A 183 -4.24 -4.28 3.90
N PHE A 184 -5.25 -3.48 3.57
CA PHE A 184 -6.64 -3.78 3.91
C PHE A 184 -7.00 -5.20 3.47
N GLY A 185 -7.58 -5.99 4.38
CA GLY A 185 -7.98 -7.37 4.14
C GLY A 185 -6.87 -8.41 4.33
N ASP A 186 -5.61 -8.02 4.51
CA ASP A 186 -4.54 -8.97 4.85
C ASP A 186 -4.77 -9.56 6.25
N ILE A 187 -4.40 -10.83 6.41
CA ILE A 187 -4.35 -11.51 7.71
C ILE A 187 -2.92 -11.46 8.24
N ILE A 188 -2.75 -10.91 9.44
CA ILE A 188 -1.47 -10.82 10.12
C ILE A 188 -1.51 -11.59 11.44
N ALA A 189 -0.40 -12.24 11.78
CA ALA A 189 -0.16 -12.73 13.12
C ALA A 189 0.66 -11.71 13.91
N LEU A 190 0.16 -11.35 15.08
CA LEU A 190 0.84 -10.46 16.02
C LEU A 190 1.90 -11.23 16.83
N SER A 191 2.81 -10.55 17.51
CA SER A 191 4.06 -11.11 18.07
C SER A 191 3.96 -12.31 19.02
N ASP A 192 2.79 -12.65 19.58
CA ASP A 192 2.59 -13.89 20.36
C ASP A 192 2.24 -15.10 19.47
N GLY A 193 2.07 -14.92 18.15
CA GLY A 193 1.64 -15.94 17.18
C GLY A 193 0.20 -16.44 17.39
N LYS A 194 -0.41 -16.19 18.55
CA LYS A 194 -1.74 -16.68 18.94
C LYS A 194 -2.89 -15.85 18.39
N LYS A 195 -2.69 -14.56 18.14
CA LYS A 195 -3.75 -13.66 17.66
C LYS A 195 -3.64 -13.47 16.15
N LEU A 196 -4.57 -14.06 15.43
CA LEU A 196 -4.81 -13.78 14.02
C LEU A 196 -5.67 -12.53 13.90
N ALA A 197 -5.22 -11.58 13.09
CA ALA A 197 -5.88 -10.29 12.93
C ALA A 197 -6.10 -9.96 11.45
N ILE A 198 -7.32 -9.58 11.10
CA ILE A 198 -7.67 -9.06 9.77
C ILE A 198 -7.50 -7.54 9.80
N VAL A 199 -6.75 -6.99 8.84
CA VAL A 199 -6.56 -5.54 8.72
C VAL A 199 -7.84 -4.89 8.18
N LYS A 200 -8.54 -4.11 9.01
CA LYS A 200 -9.78 -3.42 8.64
C LYS A 200 -9.56 -1.98 8.18
N LYS A 201 -8.60 -1.25 8.75
CA LYS A 201 -8.26 0.10 8.31
C LYS A 201 -6.89 0.51 8.79
N ILE A 202 -6.09 1.12 7.92
CA ILE A 202 -4.83 1.77 8.29
C ILE A 202 -5.11 3.26 8.42
N GLY A 203 -5.14 3.76 9.66
CA GLY A 203 -5.30 5.18 9.95
C GLY A 203 -3.96 5.88 10.14
N LEU A 204 -3.98 7.21 10.25
CA LEU A 204 -2.77 8.02 10.43
C LEU A 204 -2.03 7.73 11.75
N ARG A 205 -2.77 7.49 12.84
CA ARG A 205 -2.21 7.22 14.19
C ARG A 205 -2.39 5.76 14.62
N VAL A 206 -3.49 5.14 14.23
CA VAL A 206 -3.90 3.80 14.69
C VAL A 206 -4.30 2.94 13.50
N THR A 207 -4.00 1.66 13.59
CA THR A 207 -4.50 0.63 12.69
C THR A 207 -5.63 -0.12 13.37
N HIS A 208 -6.76 -0.23 12.69
CA HIS A 208 -7.92 -1.00 13.11
C HIS A 208 -7.79 -2.42 12.59
N LEU A 209 -7.75 -3.36 13.53
CA LEU A 209 -7.62 -4.78 13.32
C LEU A 209 -8.86 -5.49 13.87
N TYR A 210 -9.27 -6.58 13.25
CA TYR A 210 -10.29 -7.48 13.78
C TYR A 210 -9.63 -8.78 14.20
N ILE A 211 -9.70 -9.15 15.48
CA ILE A 211 -9.09 -10.36 16.01
C ILE A 211 -10.03 -11.54 15.76
N VAL A 212 -9.60 -12.47 14.90
CA VAL A 212 -10.42 -13.61 14.45
C VAL A 212 -10.80 -14.49 15.65
N ASN A 213 -9.79 -14.93 16.40
CA ASN A 213 -9.96 -15.89 17.50
C ASN A 213 -10.76 -15.33 18.70
N GLU A 214 -10.94 -14.01 18.79
CA GLU A 214 -11.63 -13.36 19.92
C GLU A 214 -12.91 -12.60 19.48
N HIS A 215 -13.20 -12.55 18.17
CA HIS A 215 -14.35 -11.86 17.59
C HIS A 215 -14.49 -10.40 18.06
N ASN A 216 -13.41 -9.62 18.06
CA ASN A 216 -13.43 -8.23 18.53
C ASN A 216 -12.56 -7.30 17.69
N ASP A 217 -12.83 -6.00 17.79
CA ASP A 217 -12.03 -4.95 17.18
C ASP A 217 -10.89 -4.52 18.10
N MET A 218 -9.69 -4.43 17.54
CA MET A 218 -8.48 -3.96 18.22
C MET A 218 -7.91 -2.74 17.49
N TYR A 219 -7.73 -1.64 18.21
CA TYR A 219 -7.07 -0.43 17.70
C TYR A 219 -5.64 -0.37 18.19
N LEU A 220 -4.69 -0.60 17.29
CA LEU A 220 -3.27 -0.65 17.62
C LEU A 220 -2.58 0.66 17.19
N PRO A 221 -1.87 1.37 18.09
CA PRO A 221 -1.07 2.53 17.70
C PRO A 221 0.00 2.14 16.68
N ASN A 222 0.19 2.96 15.65
CA ASN A 222 1.09 2.62 14.55
C ASN A 222 2.55 2.43 15.02
N ALA A 223 2.99 3.18 16.04
CA ALA A 223 4.33 3.03 16.61
C ALA A 223 4.54 1.72 17.38
N ALA A 224 3.46 1.00 17.71
CA ALA A 224 3.58 -0.33 18.32
C ALA A 224 4.13 -1.37 17.33
N PHE A 225 3.86 -1.19 16.03
CA PHE A 225 4.36 -2.10 14.98
C PHE A 225 5.87 -2.08 14.83
N GLU A 226 6.55 -0.98 15.16
CA GLU A 226 8.01 -0.90 15.08
C GLU A 226 8.73 -1.84 16.07
N LYS A 227 8.05 -2.20 17.17
CA LYS A 227 8.63 -3.00 18.26
C LYS A 227 8.31 -4.48 18.17
N GLN A 228 7.52 -4.91 17.20
CA GLN A 228 7.05 -6.29 17.06
C GLN A 228 7.29 -6.80 15.64
N ALA A 229 7.65 -8.08 15.53
CA ALA A 229 7.64 -8.76 14.24
C ALA A 229 6.19 -8.91 13.76
N ILE A 230 5.96 -8.64 12.48
CA ILE A 230 4.66 -8.81 11.82
C ILE A 230 4.81 -9.94 10.82
N VAL A 231 4.01 -10.99 10.99
CA VAL A 231 3.94 -12.08 10.02
C VAL A 231 2.68 -11.91 9.21
N ASN A 232 2.82 -11.60 7.92
CA ASN A 232 1.69 -11.51 7.00
C ASN A 232 1.40 -12.90 6.43
N LEU A 233 0.27 -13.47 6.79
CA LEU A 233 -0.14 -14.83 6.41
C LEU A 233 -0.84 -14.90 5.05
N THR A 234 -1.22 -13.75 4.49
CA THR A 234 -1.89 -13.65 3.18
C THR A 234 -0.88 -13.39 2.06
N ARG A 235 0.40 -13.19 2.37
CA ARG A 235 1.45 -12.87 1.39
C ARG A 235 2.59 -13.90 1.37
N PRO A 236 3.14 -14.22 0.19
CA PRO A 236 2.76 -13.70 -1.14
C PRO A 236 1.43 -14.27 -1.65
N THR A 237 0.97 -15.39 -1.10
CA THR A 237 -0.31 -16.05 -1.44
C THR A 237 -1.07 -16.39 -0.17
N PRO A 238 -2.40 -16.59 -0.21
CA PRO A 238 -3.20 -16.97 0.96
C PRO A 238 -3.00 -18.43 1.41
N HIS A 239 -2.22 -19.22 0.67
CA HIS A 239 -1.81 -20.57 1.09
C HIS A 239 -1.05 -20.50 2.42
N TYR A 240 -1.49 -21.28 3.40
CA TYR A 240 -0.90 -21.25 4.73
C TYR A 240 -0.44 -22.64 5.17
N TYR A 241 0.71 -22.64 5.85
CA TYR A 241 1.39 -23.85 6.31
C TYR A 241 0.86 -24.28 7.68
N ASP A 242 0.64 -25.58 7.86
CA ASP A 242 0.33 -26.20 9.15
C ASP A 242 1.04 -27.56 9.27
N TYR A 243 1.00 -28.14 10.47
CA TYR A 243 1.54 -29.46 10.75
C TYR A 243 0.74 -30.24 11.81
N LEU A 244 0.82 -31.57 11.71
CA LEU A 244 0.26 -32.53 12.64
C LEU A 244 1.35 -33.41 13.23
N GLU A 245 1.22 -33.75 14.51
CA GLU A 245 2.04 -34.73 15.19
C GLU A 245 1.23 -36.02 15.39
N ILE A 246 1.64 -37.10 14.72
CA ILE A 246 0.96 -38.39 14.76
C ILE A 246 1.84 -39.39 15.51
N PRO A 247 1.49 -39.74 16.77
CA PRO A 247 2.21 -40.75 17.52
C PRO A 247 1.87 -42.14 16.98
N THR A 248 2.89 -42.97 16.81
CA THR A 248 2.78 -44.35 16.35
C THR A 248 3.65 -45.28 17.19
N LEU A 249 3.33 -46.59 17.16
CA LEU A 249 4.12 -47.61 17.83
C LEU A 249 5.52 -47.72 17.19
N SER A 250 6.56 -47.94 18.00
CA SER A 250 7.93 -48.15 17.50
C SER A 250 8.06 -49.31 16.50
N THR A 251 7.21 -50.32 16.63
CA THR A 251 7.14 -51.49 15.75
C THR A 251 6.64 -51.17 14.34
N ALA A 252 6.00 -50.01 14.13
CA ALA A 252 5.51 -49.62 12.81
C ALA A 252 6.68 -49.37 11.84
N GLU A 253 6.54 -49.89 10.62
CA GLU A 253 7.48 -49.65 9.53
C GLU A 253 7.36 -48.19 9.06
N ALA A 254 8.45 -47.43 9.21
CA ALA A 254 8.38 -45.98 9.04
C ALA A 254 8.15 -45.53 7.60
N SER A 255 8.72 -46.26 6.63
CA SER A 255 8.54 -46.04 5.18
C SER A 255 7.08 -46.21 4.78
N GLN A 256 6.47 -47.33 5.16
CA GLN A 256 5.10 -47.65 4.78
C GLN A 256 4.09 -46.71 5.48
N ALA A 257 4.32 -46.34 6.74
CA ALA A 257 3.47 -45.39 7.45
C ALA A 257 3.56 -43.98 6.84
N ALA A 258 4.76 -43.54 6.48
CA ALA A 258 4.97 -42.27 5.79
C ALA A 258 4.26 -42.24 4.44
N GLN A 259 4.38 -43.30 3.62
CA GLN A 259 3.72 -43.35 2.31
C GLN A 259 2.19 -43.26 2.43
N ILE A 260 1.60 -43.94 3.41
CA ILE A 260 0.15 -43.90 3.65
C ILE A 260 -0.27 -42.49 4.06
N MET A 261 0.44 -41.87 5.00
CA MET A 261 0.17 -40.48 5.40
C MET A 261 0.32 -39.52 4.22
N GLU A 262 1.30 -39.72 3.34
CA GLU A 262 1.53 -38.85 2.17
C GLU A 262 0.35 -38.93 1.21
N ASN A 263 -0.09 -40.15 0.89
CA ASN A 263 -1.22 -40.37 0.00
C ASN A 263 -2.52 -39.79 0.56
N ILE A 264 -2.76 -39.91 1.87
CA ILE A 264 -3.94 -39.33 2.54
C ILE A 264 -3.91 -37.80 2.45
N VAL A 265 -2.77 -37.19 2.77
CA VAL A 265 -2.62 -35.73 2.72
C VAL A 265 -2.80 -35.21 1.28
N LEU A 266 -2.26 -35.91 0.29
CA LEU A 266 -2.48 -35.57 -1.12
C LEU A 266 -3.94 -35.78 -1.56
N ALA A 267 -4.61 -36.83 -1.09
CA ALA A 267 -6.01 -37.11 -1.40
C ALA A 267 -6.97 -36.05 -0.85
N HIS A 268 -6.59 -35.32 0.21
CA HIS A 268 -7.47 -34.35 0.86
C HIS A 268 -7.87 -33.17 -0.08
N PRO A 269 -9.17 -32.86 -0.24
CA PRO A 269 -9.71 -31.78 -1.09
C PRO A 269 -9.11 -30.38 -0.95
N ASP A 270 -8.77 -29.99 0.28
CA ASP A 270 -8.43 -28.60 0.63
C ASP A 270 -6.93 -28.36 0.84
N ILE A 271 -6.11 -29.36 0.51
CA ILE A 271 -4.65 -29.31 0.64
C ILE A 271 -4.03 -29.03 -0.71
N THR A 272 -3.00 -28.19 -0.74
CA THR A 272 -2.27 -27.93 -1.98
C THR A 272 -1.25 -29.04 -2.28
N GLY A 273 -0.92 -29.19 -3.56
CA GLY A 273 0.01 -30.21 -4.02
C GLY A 273 -0.05 -30.35 -5.54
N ASN A 274 0.76 -31.27 -6.09
CA ASN A 274 0.76 -31.55 -7.52
C ASN A 274 -0.63 -32.01 -7.99
N ILE A 275 -1.22 -31.28 -8.93
CA ILE A 275 -2.61 -31.47 -9.36
C ILE A 275 -2.82 -32.87 -9.95
N ASP A 276 -1.90 -33.37 -10.77
CA ASP A 276 -2.03 -34.68 -11.42
C ASP A 276 -2.08 -35.81 -10.37
N LYS A 277 -1.13 -35.82 -9.42
CA LYS A 277 -1.13 -36.79 -8.31
C LYS A 277 -2.40 -36.68 -7.47
N LYS A 278 -2.88 -35.46 -7.19
CA LYS A 278 -4.11 -35.26 -6.43
C LYS A 278 -5.32 -35.84 -7.15
N LEU A 279 -5.45 -35.62 -8.46
CA LEU A 279 -6.56 -36.16 -9.26
C LEU A 279 -6.58 -37.70 -9.27
N GLU A 280 -5.41 -38.34 -9.24
CA GLU A 280 -5.29 -39.80 -9.11
C GLU A 280 -5.70 -40.31 -7.72
N LEU A 281 -5.31 -39.59 -6.66
CA LEU A 281 -5.51 -39.99 -5.27
C LEU A 281 -6.85 -39.56 -4.68
N LEU A 282 -7.56 -38.61 -5.30
CA LEU A 282 -8.81 -38.04 -4.78
C LEU A 282 -9.90 -39.10 -4.55
N GLU A 283 -9.93 -40.16 -5.36
CA GLU A 283 -10.85 -41.29 -5.19
C GLU A 283 -10.60 -42.07 -3.89
N GLN A 284 -9.41 -41.94 -3.29
CA GLN A 284 -9.04 -42.59 -2.03
C GLN A 284 -9.45 -41.77 -0.80
N PHE A 285 -9.97 -40.54 -0.99
CA PHE A 285 -10.45 -39.72 0.12
C PHE A 285 -11.68 -40.38 0.77
N TYR A 286 -11.55 -40.67 2.06
CA TYR A 286 -12.58 -41.35 2.85
C TYR A 286 -13.60 -40.36 3.41
N GLY A 287 -13.14 -39.18 3.83
CA GLY A 287 -13.95 -38.19 4.53
C GLY A 287 -14.09 -38.49 6.02
N CYS A 288 -14.36 -37.45 6.80
CA CYS A 288 -14.59 -37.56 8.25
C CYS A 288 -15.96 -37.02 8.66
N SER A 289 -16.81 -36.69 7.68
CA SER A 289 -18.15 -36.20 7.97
C SER A 289 -19.05 -37.35 8.45
N THR A 290 -20.14 -37.02 9.13
CA THR A 290 -21.16 -38.00 9.50
C THR A 290 -22.06 -38.40 8.33
N SER A 291 -21.85 -37.85 7.13
CA SER A 291 -22.71 -37.98 5.97
C SER A 291 -21.89 -38.34 4.73
N GLU A 292 -21.94 -39.60 4.30
CA GLU A 292 -21.28 -40.08 3.08
C GLU A 292 -21.61 -39.20 1.86
N PHE A 293 -22.84 -38.68 1.79
CA PHE A 293 -23.26 -37.77 0.73
C PHE A 293 -22.47 -36.45 0.71
N MET A 294 -22.13 -35.90 1.88
CA MET A 294 -21.35 -34.66 1.98
C MET A 294 -19.90 -34.88 1.55
N ASP A 295 -19.31 -36.01 1.94
CA ASP A 295 -17.94 -36.36 1.55
C ASP A 295 -17.85 -36.59 0.03
N GLU A 296 -18.86 -37.22 -0.58
CA GLU A 296 -18.96 -37.34 -2.05
C GLU A 296 -19.08 -35.98 -2.74
N GLN A 297 -19.93 -35.08 -2.24
CA GLN A 297 -20.04 -33.72 -2.79
C GLN A 297 -18.72 -32.95 -2.70
N LYS A 298 -18.01 -33.09 -1.56
CA LYS A 298 -16.70 -32.46 -1.36
C LYS A 298 -15.66 -32.99 -2.35
N LYS A 299 -15.64 -34.31 -2.60
CA LYS A 299 -14.78 -34.91 -3.64
C LYS A 299 -15.08 -34.37 -5.04
N ILE A 300 -16.36 -34.32 -5.42
CA ILE A 300 -16.77 -33.81 -6.73
C ILE A 300 -16.38 -32.33 -6.89
N ALA A 301 -16.65 -31.51 -5.87
CA ALA A 301 -16.26 -30.10 -5.85
C ALA A 301 -14.73 -29.92 -5.98
N ALA A 302 -13.97 -30.70 -5.23
CA ALA A 302 -12.51 -30.69 -5.28
C ALA A 302 -11.97 -31.08 -6.65
N ARG A 303 -12.55 -32.11 -7.28
CA ARG A 303 -12.17 -32.56 -8.63
C ARG A 303 -12.39 -31.43 -9.65
N ASN A 304 -13.55 -30.79 -9.62
CA ASN A 304 -13.87 -29.69 -10.52
C ASN A 304 -12.95 -28.49 -10.30
N LYS A 305 -12.66 -28.16 -9.02
CA LYS A 305 -11.70 -27.12 -8.63
C LYS A 305 -10.32 -27.39 -9.22
N LEU A 306 -9.80 -28.61 -9.07
CA LEU A 306 -8.48 -29.01 -9.56
C LEU A 306 -8.38 -28.98 -11.09
N ILE A 307 -9.41 -29.44 -11.80
CA ILE A 307 -9.45 -29.39 -13.26
C ILE A 307 -9.45 -27.94 -13.76
N ALA A 308 -10.31 -27.09 -13.18
CA ALA A 308 -10.35 -25.67 -13.53
C ALA A 308 -9.02 -24.97 -13.19
N GLU A 309 -8.40 -25.33 -12.08
CA GLU A 309 -7.09 -24.81 -11.69
C GLU A 309 -5.99 -25.21 -12.68
N GLN A 310 -5.99 -26.47 -13.14
CA GLN A 310 -5.03 -26.94 -14.13
C GLN A 310 -5.15 -26.17 -15.45
N GLN A 311 -6.38 -25.95 -15.93
CA GLN A 311 -6.63 -25.16 -17.14
C GLN A 311 -6.14 -23.72 -16.98
N LEU A 312 -6.43 -23.10 -15.84
CA LEU A 312 -6.00 -21.74 -15.52
C LEU A 312 -4.47 -21.63 -15.42
N ASN A 313 -3.81 -22.58 -14.74
CA ASN A 313 -2.37 -22.62 -14.60
C ASN A 313 -1.67 -22.77 -15.96
N ASN A 314 -2.19 -23.63 -16.85
CA ASN A 314 -1.69 -23.78 -18.21
C ASN A 314 -1.83 -22.47 -19.02
N LYS A 315 -2.96 -21.77 -18.89
CA LYS A 315 -3.18 -20.48 -19.57
C LYS A 315 -2.28 -19.36 -19.03
N LEU A 316 -2.06 -19.34 -17.71
CA LEU A 316 -1.11 -18.41 -17.09
C LEU A 316 0.31 -18.65 -17.59
N GLN A 317 0.75 -19.91 -17.68
CA GLN A 317 2.06 -20.26 -18.23
C GLN A 317 2.20 -19.83 -19.70
N GLU A 318 1.15 -20.01 -20.51
CA GLU A 318 1.12 -19.53 -21.90
C GLU A 318 1.35 -18.02 -21.99
N ILE A 319 0.68 -17.25 -21.12
CA ILE A 319 0.81 -15.78 -21.05
C ILE A 319 2.19 -15.34 -20.56
N GLU A 320 2.71 -15.99 -19.51
CA GLU A 320 4.06 -15.72 -18.99
C GLU A 320 5.11 -15.91 -20.09
N ASN A 321 5.08 -17.06 -20.76
CA ASN A 321 5.98 -17.37 -21.87
C ASN A 321 5.84 -16.36 -23.02
N ALA A 322 4.62 -15.92 -23.34
CA ALA A 322 4.37 -14.95 -24.40
C ALA A 322 4.89 -13.55 -24.05
N PHE A 323 4.76 -13.14 -22.78
CA PHE A 323 5.32 -11.87 -22.29
C PHE A 323 6.84 -11.90 -22.22
N GLU A 324 7.45 -13.00 -21.79
CA GLU A 324 8.91 -13.19 -21.81
C GLU A 324 9.44 -13.12 -23.23
N ALA A 325 8.84 -13.86 -24.17
CA ALA A 325 9.23 -13.82 -25.58
C ALA A 325 9.09 -12.42 -26.19
N LEU A 326 8.08 -11.63 -25.78
CA LEU A 326 7.93 -10.25 -26.22
C LEU A 326 9.00 -9.34 -25.59
N SER A 327 9.31 -9.52 -24.31
CA SER A 327 10.36 -8.77 -23.61
C SER A 327 11.72 -9.00 -24.24
N ASP A 328 12.06 -10.25 -24.61
CA ASP A 328 13.32 -10.59 -25.26
C ASP A 328 13.43 -9.91 -26.64
N LYS A 329 12.36 -9.97 -27.44
CA LYS A 329 12.30 -9.26 -28.74
C LYS A 329 12.49 -7.76 -28.60
N ILE A 330 11.89 -7.14 -27.59
CA ILE A 330 12.05 -5.70 -27.33
C ILE A 330 13.50 -5.38 -26.98
N SER A 331 14.13 -6.20 -26.14
CA SER A 331 15.55 -6.04 -25.80
C SER A 331 16.45 -6.09 -27.04
N ASP A 332 16.18 -7.02 -27.96
CA ASP A 332 16.94 -7.15 -29.21
C ASP A 332 16.76 -5.93 -30.14
N PHE A 333 15.55 -5.36 -30.20
CA PHE A 333 15.25 -4.17 -31.01
C PHE A 333 15.78 -2.87 -30.40
N GLU A 334 15.81 -2.75 -29.07
CA GLU A 334 16.33 -1.56 -28.38
C GLU A 334 17.83 -1.34 -28.64
N ASP A 335 18.62 -2.39 -28.85
CA ASP A 335 20.05 -2.30 -29.19
C ASP A 335 20.31 -1.60 -30.54
N GLN A 336 19.32 -1.57 -31.45
CA GLN A 336 19.43 -0.99 -32.80
C GLN A 336 18.56 0.27 -33.01
N GLY A 337 17.67 0.57 -32.04
CA GLY A 337 16.70 1.65 -32.08
C GLY A 337 15.42 1.26 -32.83
N LEU A 338 14.27 1.43 -32.19
CA LEU A 338 12.98 0.94 -32.67
C LEU A 338 12.51 1.62 -33.97
N ASP A 339 12.39 0.84 -35.04
CA ASP A 339 11.77 1.26 -36.30
C ASP A 339 10.22 1.19 -36.25
N LYS A 340 9.54 1.76 -37.26
CA LYS A 340 8.07 1.73 -37.31
C LYS A 340 7.49 0.32 -37.51
N ASN A 341 8.21 -0.57 -38.19
CA ASN A 341 7.78 -1.95 -38.44
C ASN A 341 7.93 -2.81 -37.17
N GLU A 342 9.01 -2.63 -36.41
CA GLU A 342 9.29 -3.26 -35.12
C GLU A 342 8.23 -2.85 -34.10
N ILE A 343 7.89 -1.55 -34.02
CA ILE A 343 6.77 -1.08 -33.19
C ILE A 343 5.46 -1.77 -33.60
N MET A 344 5.20 -1.94 -34.90
CA MET A 344 4.01 -2.65 -35.37
C MET A 344 4.03 -4.14 -35.01
N ILE A 345 5.19 -4.80 -35.09
CA ILE A 345 5.38 -6.20 -34.69
C ILE A 345 5.13 -6.36 -33.19
N ILE A 346 5.75 -5.53 -32.35
CA ILE A 346 5.55 -5.51 -30.89
C ILE A 346 4.08 -5.29 -30.56
N THR A 347 3.45 -4.31 -31.20
CA THR A 347 2.02 -4.01 -30.97
C THR A 347 1.13 -5.18 -31.34
N ASN A 348 1.39 -5.85 -32.46
CA ASN A 348 0.61 -7.01 -32.90
C ASN A 348 0.82 -8.23 -31.99
N ASP A 349 2.05 -8.50 -31.57
CA ASP A 349 2.34 -9.58 -30.62
C ASP A 349 1.70 -9.30 -29.25
N TYR A 350 1.73 -8.05 -28.80
CA TYR A 350 1.02 -7.65 -27.59
C TYR A 350 -0.51 -7.83 -27.70
N LEU A 351 -1.11 -7.47 -28.84
CA LEU A 351 -2.55 -7.70 -29.07
C LEU A 351 -2.92 -9.19 -29.02
N LYS A 352 -2.06 -10.10 -29.50
CA LYS A 352 -2.28 -11.54 -29.33
C LYS A 352 -2.29 -11.94 -27.86
N ILE A 353 -1.38 -11.39 -27.04
CA ILE A 353 -1.40 -11.61 -25.59
C ILE A 353 -2.70 -11.07 -24.98
N CYS A 354 -3.17 -9.89 -25.40
CA CYS A 354 -4.45 -9.36 -24.96
C CYS A 354 -5.62 -10.29 -25.31
N GLN A 355 -5.63 -10.89 -26.50
CA GLN A 355 -6.66 -11.86 -26.90
C GLN A 355 -6.62 -13.12 -26.02
N ILE A 356 -5.43 -13.66 -25.70
CA ILE A 356 -5.30 -14.81 -24.77
C ILE A 356 -5.84 -14.44 -23.37
N ILE A 357 -5.64 -13.18 -22.93
CA ILE A 357 -6.20 -12.68 -21.67
C ILE A 357 -7.74 -12.57 -21.73
N GLY A 358 -8.32 -12.33 -22.91
CA GLY A 358 -9.76 -12.06 -23.11
C GLY A 358 -10.07 -10.58 -23.35
N LEU A 359 -9.12 -9.83 -23.90
CA LEU A 359 -9.22 -8.39 -24.16
C LEU A 359 -9.04 -8.07 -25.64
N VAL A 360 -9.91 -7.20 -26.16
CA VAL A 360 -9.93 -6.77 -27.57
C VAL A 360 -9.84 -5.25 -27.66
N GLU A 361 -9.19 -4.75 -28.72
CA GLU A 361 -9.10 -3.32 -29.00
C GLU A 361 -10.45 -2.75 -29.45
N ASN A 362 -10.95 -1.76 -28.71
CA ASN A 362 -12.09 -0.95 -29.13
C ASN A 362 -11.61 0.42 -29.63
N ILE A 363 -11.96 0.76 -30.87
CA ILE A 363 -11.61 2.01 -31.52
C ILE A 363 -12.77 3.00 -31.38
N ALA A 364 -12.69 3.89 -30.39
CA ALA A 364 -13.65 4.99 -30.27
C ALA A 364 -13.44 6.02 -31.40
N HIS A 365 -14.33 6.02 -32.40
CA HIS A 365 -14.37 7.02 -33.45
C HIS A 365 -14.90 8.35 -32.91
N ASN A 366 -14.00 9.27 -32.53
CA ASN A 366 -14.38 10.64 -32.18
C ASN A 366 -13.87 11.63 -33.25
N SER A 367 -14.78 12.27 -33.99
CA SER A 367 -14.53 12.96 -35.27
C SER A 367 -13.65 14.22 -35.22
N LYS A 368 -13.10 14.59 -34.05
CA LYS A 368 -12.34 15.86 -33.89
C LYS A 368 -11.05 15.78 -33.05
N ARG A 369 -10.63 14.62 -32.51
CA ARG A 369 -9.35 14.47 -31.77
C ARG A 369 -8.73 13.09 -32.04
N LYS A 370 -7.40 12.97 -31.88
CA LYS A 370 -6.60 11.73 -32.03
C LYS A 370 -7.39 10.49 -31.59
N LYS A 371 -7.38 9.41 -32.42
CA LYS A 371 -7.96 8.10 -32.09
C LYS A 371 -7.46 7.69 -30.70
N LYS A 372 -8.38 7.51 -29.75
CA LYS A 372 -8.08 6.88 -28.47
C LYS A 372 -8.58 5.45 -28.57
N SER A 373 -7.67 4.49 -28.64
CA SER A 373 -8.00 3.08 -28.48
C SER A 373 -7.81 2.67 -27.02
N PHE A 374 -8.65 1.76 -26.57
CA PHE A 374 -8.57 1.11 -25.27
C PHE A 374 -8.96 -0.36 -25.44
N LEU A 375 -8.58 -1.19 -24.46
CA LEU A 375 -8.91 -2.61 -24.43
C LEU A 375 -10.14 -2.83 -23.56
N GLU A 376 -11.11 -3.59 -24.08
CA GLU A 376 -12.32 -4.05 -23.39
C GLU A 376 -12.39 -5.57 -23.41
N GLU A 377 -13.21 -6.17 -22.53
CA GLU A 377 -13.45 -7.61 -22.53
C GLU A 377 -14.13 -8.05 -23.83
N ASP A 378 -13.70 -9.20 -24.35
CA ASP A 378 -14.36 -9.83 -25.49
C ASP A 378 -15.67 -10.50 -25.02
N ASN A 379 -16.82 -9.93 -25.39
CA ASN A 379 -18.13 -10.46 -25.01
C ASN A 379 -18.62 -11.59 -25.94
N GLN A 380 -17.75 -12.20 -26.75
CA GLN A 380 -18.11 -13.32 -27.61
C GLN A 380 -18.12 -14.63 -26.80
N ALA A 381 -19.31 -15.25 -26.69
CA ALA A 381 -19.59 -16.39 -25.82
C ALA A 381 -18.62 -17.60 -25.93
N GLY A 382 -17.99 -17.83 -27.08
CA GLY A 382 -17.00 -18.92 -27.24
C GLY A 382 -15.56 -18.54 -26.86
N SER A 383 -15.22 -17.24 -26.91
CA SER A 383 -13.90 -16.73 -26.53
C SER A 383 -13.79 -16.48 -25.03
N GLU A 384 -14.91 -16.18 -24.36
CA GLU A 384 -14.94 -15.95 -22.93
C GLU A 384 -14.48 -17.19 -22.18
N GLU A 385 -15.01 -18.38 -22.48
CA GLU A 385 -14.72 -19.61 -21.74
C GLU A 385 -13.26 -20.08 -21.82
N GLU A 386 -12.55 -19.80 -22.92
CA GLU A 386 -11.14 -20.18 -23.12
C GLU A 386 -10.13 -19.08 -22.74
N SER A 387 -10.59 -17.84 -22.56
CA SER A 387 -9.75 -16.71 -22.16
C SER A 387 -9.23 -16.86 -20.72
N LEU A 388 -8.12 -16.18 -20.39
CA LEU A 388 -7.65 -16.15 -19.00
C LEU A 388 -8.74 -15.66 -18.04
N ILE A 389 -9.44 -14.57 -18.38
CA ILE A 389 -10.48 -14.00 -17.52
C ILE A 389 -11.61 -15.01 -17.31
N GLY A 390 -12.09 -15.68 -18.35
CA GLY A 390 -13.13 -16.68 -18.20
C GLY A 390 -12.67 -17.93 -17.45
N LEU A 391 -11.43 -18.38 -17.65
CA LEU A 391 -10.85 -19.48 -16.87
C LEU A 391 -10.71 -19.13 -15.39
N VAL A 392 -10.37 -17.88 -15.05
CA VAL A 392 -10.37 -17.39 -13.66
C VAL A 392 -11.78 -17.43 -13.09
N ARG A 393 -12.80 -17.01 -13.85
CA ARG A 393 -14.21 -17.08 -13.46
C ARG A 393 -14.68 -18.50 -13.23
N ASN A 394 -14.41 -19.39 -14.18
CA ASN A 394 -14.73 -20.81 -14.06
C ASN A 394 -14.05 -21.45 -12.85
N TRP A 395 -12.79 -21.08 -12.60
CA TRP A 395 -12.05 -21.57 -11.45
C TRP A 395 -12.65 -21.10 -10.13
N TYR A 396 -12.86 -19.80 -9.88
CA TYR A 396 -13.46 -19.38 -8.61
C TYR A 396 -14.93 -19.82 -8.48
N LEU A 397 -15.67 -20.01 -9.59
CA LEU A 397 -17.02 -20.59 -9.56
C LEU A 397 -16.98 -22.07 -9.14
N ALA A 398 -15.95 -22.81 -9.55
CA ALA A 398 -15.72 -24.18 -9.07
C ALA A 398 -15.47 -24.21 -7.56
N TRP A 399 -14.78 -23.22 -6.99
CA TRP A 399 -14.67 -23.08 -5.54
C TRP A 399 -16.03 -22.96 -4.85
N LEU A 400 -16.98 -22.22 -5.44
CA LEU A 400 -18.32 -22.04 -4.86
C LEU A 400 -19.15 -23.34 -4.77
N THR A 401 -18.68 -24.43 -5.38
CA THR A 401 -19.32 -25.74 -5.27
C THR A 401 -18.89 -26.50 -4.01
N ASP A 402 -17.87 -26.02 -3.30
CA ASP A 402 -17.40 -26.61 -2.04
C ASP A 402 -18.49 -26.52 -0.97
N PRO A 403 -19.00 -27.67 -0.46
CA PRO A 403 -20.08 -27.69 0.51
C PRO A 403 -19.67 -27.17 1.89
N CYS A 404 -18.36 -27.01 2.16
CA CYS A 404 -17.84 -26.47 3.41
C CYS A 404 -17.82 -24.93 3.45
N LEU A 405 -18.03 -24.25 2.31
CA LEU A 405 -18.03 -22.78 2.27
C LEU A 405 -19.22 -22.17 3.02
N ILE A 406 -18.95 -21.07 3.71
CA ILE A 406 -19.99 -20.27 4.37
C ILE A 406 -20.62 -19.26 3.40
N LYS A 407 -21.81 -18.75 3.75
CA LYS A 407 -22.59 -17.82 2.91
C LYS A 407 -21.82 -16.55 2.55
N GLU A 408 -20.98 -16.09 3.45
CA GLU A 408 -20.14 -14.91 3.30
C GLU A 408 -19.06 -15.15 2.25
N ASP A 409 -18.44 -16.34 2.23
CA ASP A 409 -17.40 -16.71 1.26
C ASP A 409 -17.94 -16.72 -0.17
N HIS A 410 -19.21 -17.12 -0.36
CA HIS A 410 -19.87 -17.05 -1.66
C HIS A 410 -19.98 -15.63 -2.25
N LYS A 411 -19.84 -14.59 -1.42
CA LYS A 411 -19.76 -13.19 -1.86
C LYS A 411 -18.33 -12.71 -1.95
N LEU A 412 -17.52 -13.01 -0.92
CA LEU A 412 -16.14 -12.54 -0.82
C LEU A 412 -15.25 -13.07 -1.95
N LEU A 413 -15.38 -14.35 -2.31
CA LEU A 413 -14.55 -14.97 -3.35
C LEU A 413 -14.75 -14.29 -4.73
N PRO A 414 -15.99 -14.18 -5.26
CA PRO A 414 -16.21 -13.44 -6.52
C PRO A 414 -15.77 -11.98 -6.44
N GLU A 415 -16.06 -11.28 -5.34
CA GLU A 415 -15.68 -9.87 -5.19
C GLU A 415 -14.15 -9.68 -5.23
N GLU A 416 -13.38 -10.54 -4.56
CA GLU A 416 -11.90 -10.49 -4.58
C GLU A 416 -11.35 -10.76 -5.98
N TRP A 417 -11.85 -11.79 -6.67
CA TRP A 417 -11.33 -12.18 -7.98
C TRP A 417 -11.74 -11.22 -9.09
N GLU A 418 -12.96 -10.68 -9.07
CA GLU A 418 -13.36 -9.62 -10.01
C GLU A 418 -12.55 -8.34 -9.81
N LEU A 419 -12.21 -7.99 -8.56
CA LEU A 419 -11.30 -6.86 -8.30
C LEU A 419 -9.90 -7.12 -8.87
N LYS A 420 -9.37 -8.34 -8.74
CA LYS A 420 -8.08 -8.73 -9.34
C LYS A 420 -8.13 -8.69 -10.87
N ILE A 421 -9.23 -9.16 -11.48
CA ILE A 421 -9.48 -9.06 -12.92
C ILE A 421 -9.49 -7.60 -13.37
N GLU A 422 -10.19 -6.71 -12.66
CA GLU A 422 -10.19 -5.26 -12.94
C GLU A 422 -8.80 -4.63 -12.83
N LEU A 423 -7.99 -5.04 -11.86
CA LEU A 423 -6.59 -4.59 -11.74
C LEU A 423 -5.73 -5.08 -12.92
N LEU A 424 -5.91 -6.33 -13.35
CA LEU A 424 -5.26 -6.89 -14.53
C LEU A 424 -5.62 -6.06 -15.78
N LYS A 425 -6.92 -5.83 -16.03
CA LYS A 425 -7.42 -5.00 -17.15
C LYS A 425 -6.78 -3.62 -17.14
N ARG A 426 -6.70 -2.97 -15.98
CA ARG A 426 -6.09 -1.64 -15.85
C ARG A 426 -4.60 -1.66 -16.19
N LYS A 427 -3.85 -2.65 -15.73
CA LYS A 427 -2.41 -2.79 -16.00
C LYS A 427 -2.14 -3.07 -17.49
N VAL A 428 -2.88 -3.99 -18.09
CA VAL A 428 -2.80 -4.30 -19.52
C VAL A 428 -3.19 -3.06 -20.35
N ASN A 429 -4.22 -2.31 -19.95
CA ASN A 429 -4.58 -1.04 -20.61
C ASN A 429 -3.52 0.06 -20.46
N GLN A 430 -2.81 0.11 -19.33
CA GLN A 430 -1.72 1.08 -19.13
C GLN A 430 -0.54 0.79 -20.06
N LEU A 431 -0.17 -0.49 -20.23
CA LEU A 431 0.83 -0.91 -21.21
C LEU A 431 0.38 -0.60 -22.65
N TRP A 432 -0.87 -0.88 -22.99
CA TRP A 432 -1.44 -0.53 -24.29
C TRP A 432 -1.34 0.97 -24.60
N LYS A 433 -1.65 1.83 -23.62
CA LYS A 433 -1.51 3.28 -23.77
C LYS A 433 -0.07 3.73 -23.92
N LYS A 434 0.89 3.06 -23.27
CA LYS A 434 2.32 3.33 -23.46
C LYS A 434 2.76 2.97 -24.87
N LEU A 435 2.42 1.77 -25.35
CA LEU A 435 2.74 1.32 -26.72
C LEU A 435 2.19 2.27 -27.79
N ASN A 436 0.94 2.73 -27.65
CA ASN A 436 0.34 3.66 -28.63
C ASN A 436 0.89 5.09 -28.61
N ASN A 437 1.60 5.48 -27.56
CA ASN A 437 2.16 6.83 -27.43
C ASN A 437 3.68 6.87 -27.57
N LEU A 438 4.32 5.76 -27.97
CA LEU A 438 5.77 5.66 -28.08
C LEU A 438 6.37 6.84 -28.86
N SER A 439 7.18 7.63 -28.16
CA SER A 439 8.10 8.59 -28.75
C SER A 439 9.53 8.06 -28.67
N VAL A 440 10.39 8.44 -29.62
CA VAL A 440 11.75 7.90 -29.83
C VAL A 440 12.67 8.03 -28.59
N ASP A 441 12.29 8.82 -27.57
CA ASP A 441 13.09 9.13 -26.37
C ASP A 441 12.53 8.51 -25.06
N GLU A 442 11.49 7.66 -25.10
CA GLU A 442 10.83 7.20 -23.86
C GLU A 442 11.38 5.87 -23.31
N THR A 443 11.81 5.95 -22.05
CA THR A 443 12.20 4.88 -21.11
C THR A 443 11.63 3.49 -21.39
N ARG A 444 12.51 2.55 -21.75
CA ARG A 444 12.55 1.12 -21.41
C ARG A 444 11.17 0.45 -21.26
N LEU A 445 10.66 -0.07 -22.37
CA LEU A 445 9.42 -0.85 -22.38
C LEU A 445 9.61 -2.18 -21.62
N ASP A 446 10.81 -2.75 -21.66
CA ASP A 446 11.17 -4.02 -21.00
C ASP A 446 10.83 -4.02 -19.51
N ASP A 447 11.15 -2.96 -18.78
CA ASP A 447 10.82 -2.82 -17.36
C ASP A 447 9.31 -2.83 -17.12
N SER A 448 8.52 -2.22 -18.02
CA SER A 448 7.06 -2.21 -17.88
C SER A 448 6.44 -3.60 -18.11
N PHE A 449 7.01 -4.40 -19.02
CA PHE A 449 6.61 -5.78 -19.25
C PHE A 449 7.03 -6.71 -18.11
N LYS A 450 8.27 -6.61 -17.62
CA LYS A 450 8.72 -7.36 -16.43
C LYS A 450 7.83 -7.09 -15.22
N ASN A 451 7.48 -5.82 -14.99
CA ASN A 451 6.60 -5.42 -13.90
C ASN A 451 5.19 -6.05 -13.96
N ILE A 452 4.62 -6.29 -15.15
CA ILE A 452 3.32 -6.97 -15.24
C ILE A 452 3.45 -8.46 -14.94
N ILE A 453 4.52 -9.11 -15.41
CA ILE A 453 4.80 -10.54 -15.11
C ILE A 453 5.00 -10.73 -13.61
N THR A 454 5.87 -9.93 -12.98
CA THR A 454 6.10 -9.99 -11.54
C THR A 454 4.81 -9.75 -10.77
N TRP A 455 3.97 -8.80 -11.20
CA TRP A 455 2.67 -8.58 -10.57
C TRP A 455 1.73 -9.77 -10.73
N ILE A 456 1.68 -10.43 -11.90
CA ILE A 456 0.86 -11.64 -12.10
C ILE A 456 1.30 -12.74 -11.12
N GLN A 457 2.61 -12.98 -11.03
CA GLN A 457 3.20 -14.02 -10.18
C GLN A 457 3.08 -13.74 -8.67
N GLU A 458 3.12 -12.48 -8.26
CA GLU A 458 3.11 -12.11 -6.84
C GLU A 458 1.73 -11.72 -6.31
N ARG A 459 0.83 -11.23 -7.17
CA ARG A 459 -0.41 -10.55 -6.74
C ARG A 459 -1.68 -11.05 -7.44
N PHE A 460 -1.58 -11.74 -8.56
CA PHE A 460 -2.74 -12.30 -9.26
C PHE A 460 -2.93 -13.78 -8.91
N LYS A 461 -2.27 -14.68 -9.64
CA LYS A 461 -2.21 -16.12 -9.40
C LYS A 461 -0.94 -16.67 -10.06
N ARG A 462 -0.24 -17.57 -9.36
CA ARG A 462 0.92 -18.28 -9.90
C ARG A 462 0.48 -19.45 -10.77
N SER A 463 1.25 -19.70 -11.82
CA SER A 463 1.11 -20.85 -12.73
C SER A 463 1.50 -22.19 -12.08
N GLN A 464 2.44 -22.21 -11.12
CA GLN A 464 2.91 -23.44 -10.46
C GLN A 464 3.10 -23.28 -8.94
N THR A 465 2.91 -24.39 -8.20
CA THR A 465 3.01 -24.46 -6.72
C THR A 465 3.82 -25.66 -6.21
N ASP A 466 4.77 -26.18 -7.00
CA ASP A 466 5.49 -27.43 -6.71
C ASP A 466 6.21 -27.49 -5.35
N TRP A 467 6.61 -26.34 -4.79
CA TRP A 467 7.26 -26.29 -3.47
C TRP A 467 6.31 -26.56 -2.28
N GLN A 468 4.99 -26.61 -2.53
CA GLN A 468 3.96 -26.79 -1.52
C GLN A 468 3.53 -28.25 -1.32
N GLU A 469 4.25 -29.23 -1.89
CA GLU A 469 3.98 -30.64 -1.64
C GLU A 469 4.09 -30.99 -0.14
N PRO A 470 3.23 -31.88 0.38
CA PRO A 470 3.26 -32.30 1.77
C PRO A 470 4.56 -33.04 2.09
N LYS A 471 5.05 -32.88 3.32
CA LYS A 471 6.32 -33.47 3.78
C LYS A 471 6.12 -34.18 5.09
N ILE A 472 6.63 -35.41 5.18
CA ILE A 472 6.50 -36.24 6.37
C ILE A 472 7.88 -36.47 6.97
N TRP A 473 8.05 -36.03 8.20
CA TRP A 473 9.28 -36.20 8.96
C TRP A 473 9.04 -37.17 10.10
N VAL A 474 10.04 -37.99 10.43
CA VAL A 474 9.94 -38.95 11.53
C VAL A 474 10.91 -38.55 12.63
N GLN A 475 10.41 -38.40 13.85
CA GLN A 475 11.22 -38.19 15.05
C GLN A 475 11.06 -39.40 15.97
N GLU A 476 12.16 -40.08 16.26
CA GLU A 476 12.18 -41.16 17.26
C GLU A 476 12.35 -40.57 18.66
N ILE A 477 11.36 -40.75 19.53
CA ILE A 477 11.50 -40.39 20.94
C ILE A 477 11.91 -41.63 21.72
N LYS A 478 13.14 -41.63 22.23
CA LYS A 478 13.58 -42.62 23.23
C LYS A 478 12.89 -42.30 24.55
N THR A 479 11.93 -43.12 24.97
CA THR A 479 11.26 -42.97 26.27
C THR A 479 12.23 -43.32 27.42
N VAL A 480 12.14 -42.55 28.51
CA VAL A 480 12.82 -42.83 29.79
C VAL A 480 11.81 -43.53 30.71
N PRO A 481 12.19 -44.59 31.46
CA PRO A 481 11.28 -45.36 32.34
C PRO A 481 10.52 -44.46 33.34
N PRO A 482 9.26 -44.76 33.71
CA PRO A 482 8.64 -46.08 33.79
C PRO A 482 7.49 -46.36 32.80
N ILE A 483 7.23 -45.47 31.83
CA ILE A 483 6.16 -45.68 30.83
C ILE A 483 6.73 -46.46 29.64
N SER A 484 6.12 -47.63 29.45
CA SER A 484 6.45 -48.70 28.51
C SER A 484 6.00 -48.39 27.08
N ASP A 485 6.99 -48.50 26.18
CA ASP A 485 7.02 -48.58 24.71
C ASP A 485 7.64 -47.36 24.02
N PRO A 486 8.71 -47.55 23.22
CA PRO A 486 9.24 -46.48 22.41
C PRO A 486 8.18 -46.03 21.39
N GLN A 487 8.04 -44.72 21.20
CA GLN A 487 7.10 -44.14 20.25
C GLN A 487 7.85 -43.43 19.12
N LYS A 488 7.30 -43.52 17.92
CA LYS A 488 7.72 -42.73 16.76
C LYS A 488 6.68 -41.63 16.55
N ILE A 489 7.13 -40.38 16.53
CA ILE A 489 6.26 -39.24 16.20
C ILE A 489 6.51 -38.88 14.75
N PHE A 490 5.45 -38.93 13.95
CA PHE A 490 5.46 -38.43 12.57
C PHE A 490 4.99 -36.99 12.59
N ILE A 491 5.81 -36.09 12.06
CA ILE A 491 5.46 -34.69 11.80
C ILE A 491 5.02 -34.61 10.35
N VAL A 492 3.70 -34.48 10.15
CA VAL A 492 3.08 -34.35 8.83
C VAL A 492 2.89 -32.87 8.55
N LYS A 493 3.58 -32.36 7.54
CA LYS A 493 3.56 -30.94 7.15
C LYS A 493 2.78 -30.77 5.86
N PHE A 494 1.91 -29.78 5.81
CA PHE A 494 1.03 -29.55 4.66
C PHE A 494 0.70 -28.07 4.51
N PHE A 495 0.19 -27.73 3.32
CA PHE A 495 -0.29 -26.41 3.00
C PHE A 495 -1.79 -26.49 2.73
N VAL A 496 -2.55 -25.62 3.37
CA VAL A 496 -3.98 -25.44 3.11
C VAL A 496 -4.15 -24.31 2.09
N ASP A 497 -5.20 -24.41 1.30
CA ASP A 497 -5.45 -23.59 0.13
C ASP A 497 -5.62 -22.07 0.42
N ASP A 498 -6.66 -21.63 1.13
CA ASP A 498 -6.88 -20.21 1.46
C ASP A 498 -7.24 -20.02 2.95
N ILE A 499 -6.37 -19.29 3.66
CA ILE A 499 -6.54 -18.97 5.09
C ILE A 499 -7.73 -18.04 5.40
N LYS A 500 -8.28 -17.32 4.42
CA LYS A 500 -9.37 -16.36 4.67
C LYS A 500 -10.74 -17.03 4.82
N LEU A 501 -10.90 -18.20 4.21
CA LEU A 501 -12.18 -18.90 4.11
C LEU A 501 -12.65 -19.41 5.47
N GLU A 502 -13.97 -19.57 5.58
CA GLU A 502 -14.64 -20.09 6.78
C GLU A 502 -14.28 -19.28 8.02
N HIS A 503 -14.21 -17.95 7.90
CA HIS A 503 -13.75 -17.06 8.97
C HIS A 503 -12.36 -17.42 9.54
N CYS A 504 -11.46 -17.87 8.66
CA CYS A 504 -10.13 -18.35 9.02
C CYS A 504 -10.12 -19.65 9.85
N GLU A 505 -11.24 -20.38 9.90
CA GLU A 505 -11.35 -21.68 10.56
C GLU A 505 -11.09 -22.85 9.61
N ARG A 506 -11.06 -22.62 8.29
CA ARG A 506 -10.81 -23.66 7.26
C ARG A 506 -9.59 -24.50 7.62
N GLY A 507 -8.55 -23.82 8.06
CA GLY A 507 -7.34 -24.47 8.51
C GLY A 507 -7.48 -25.46 9.65
N TYR A 508 -8.20 -25.05 10.69
CA TYR A 508 -8.50 -25.89 11.84
C TYR A 508 -9.38 -27.09 11.45
N ARG A 509 -10.36 -26.88 10.57
CA ARG A 509 -11.19 -27.96 10.01
C ARG A 509 -10.35 -28.98 9.26
N VAL A 510 -9.55 -28.52 8.28
CA VAL A 510 -8.69 -29.39 7.45
C VAL A 510 -7.72 -30.18 8.32
N LYS A 511 -7.12 -29.54 9.34
CA LYS A 511 -6.25 -30.20 10.31
C LYS A 511 -6.94 -31.34 11.07
N ASN A 512 -8.18 -31.11 11.51
CA ASN A 512 -8.96 -32.13 12.22
C ASN A 512 -9.39 -33.28 11.29
N GLU A 513 -9.84 -32.97 10.08
CA GLU A 513 -10.20 -33.97 9.07
C GLU A 513 -9.02 -34.87 8.74
N LEU A 514 -7.85 -34.28 8.44
CA LEU A 514 -6.61 -35.03 8.21
C LEU A 514 -6.23 -35.93 9.38
N TYR A 515 -6.30 -35.41 10.60
CA TYR A 515 -5.98 -36.21 11.78
C TYR A 515 -6.89 -37.43 11.88
N CYS A 516 -8.20 -37.24 11.69
CA CYS A 516 -9.17 -38.33 11.72
C CYS A 516 -8.94 -39.34 10.59
N GLU A 517 -8.67 -38.89 9.35
CA GLU A 517 -8.38 -39.78 8.22
C GLU A 517 -7.11 -40.60 8.44
N ILE A 518 -6.01 -39.93 8.82
CA ILE A 518 -4.73 -40.58 9.11
C ILE A 518 -4.93 -41.63 10.20
N MET A 519 -5.58 -41.28 11.30
CA MET A 519 -5.80 -42.22 12.40
C MET A 519 -6.71 -43.38 12.01
N TRP A 520 -7.73 -43.15 11.19
CA TRP A 520 -8.60 -44.21 10.68
C TRP A 520 -7.84 -45.19 9.78
N HIS A 521 -7.09 -44.69 8.80
CA HIS A 521 -6.29 -45.52 7.90
C HIS A 521 -5.16 -46.26 8.63
N LEU A 522 -4.48 -45.61 9.58
CA LEU A 522 -3.47 -46.27 10.40
C LEU A 522 -4.09 -47.34 11.29
N ARG A 523 -5.30 -47.12 11.85
CA ARG A 523 -5.99 -48.15 12.63
C ARG A 523 -6.33 -49.37 11.78
N ASN A 524 -6.89 -49.16 10.59
CA ASN A 524 -7.32 -50.24 9.73
C ASN A 524 -6.15 -51.03 9.12
N ASN A 525 -5.03 -50.37 8.84
CA ASN A 525 -3.87 -51.00 8.20
C ASN A 525 -2.79 -51.49 9.19
N TYR A 526 -2.67 -50.89 10.38
CA TYR A 526 -1.60 -51.19 11.35
C TYR A 526 -2.05 -51.58 12.76
N LEU A 527 -3.14 -51.03 13.31
CA LEU A 527 -3.55 -51.31 14.71
C LEU A 527 -4.58 -52.44 14.84
N SER A 528 -5.09 -52.95 13.73
CA SER A 528 -6.06 -54.05 13.65
C SER A 528 -5.38 -55.44 13.56
N ARG A 529 -4.04 -55.51 13.65
CA ARG A 529 -3.26 -56.76 13.65
C ARG A 529 -2.59 -57.03 14.98
#